data_AF-A0A2P2C8D0-F1
#
_entry.id   AF-A0A2P2C8D0-F1
#
_cell.length_a   1.000
_cell.length_b   1.000
_cell.length_c   1.000
_cell.angle_alpha   90.00
_cell.angle_beta   90.00
_cell.angle_gamma   90.00
#
_symmetry.space_group_name_H-M   'P 1'
#
loop_
_entity.id
_entity.type
_entity.pdbx_description
1 polymer ?
#
loop_
_entity_poly.entity_id
_entity_poly.type
_entity_poly.pdbx_seq_one_letter_code
_entity_poly.pdbx_strand_id
1 'polypeptide(L)'
;MNVEAPATTSGESSTSALLARAQQVADQLQQEARAEAERLTADLAVLREQARQLKAEAERDRAEAGRARSQAEQVLAGASEEAATIVLDANEQAGLLMRSAEGARDEEVAAARSEGDQLRASATEAATALRSEAQQLRDAAAAEAASLVAAARAEAEATMSAAQESATRIVEEARTTGQRHLDSATAEAESLRESASTESARMRDEAGAQSEELRRTTAAEAERVRQSAADTLAAARAESEEQLRQAAEQTEWATQTVASVLAGAEAEADAIRKAAHAEATTHIRDVRRRLEDVIARVSERMAAEVADARQRAEDIAQIAALAAGEMESEARTTREQAEAEAVRIIADATDESERAVERLERRRAEAESGAASLRALVAEEVTRARAEAAEERRRAREEALTHVAEGRAEADQLRESARLALERARAEVAQLQAQRDGIAAELGQWSGVIEALSVPELEAQARAAQTAPEPHPFAPEFQPDQETPDA
;
A
#
# COMPACT_ATOMS: atom_id res chain seq x y z
N MET A 1 -127.67 112.17 -29.93
CA MET A 1 -127.67 113.62 -30.24
C MET A 1 -126.28 113.97 -30.76
N ASN A 2 -126.08 114.43 -31.99
CA ASN A 2 -127.05 114.64 -33.09
C ASN A 2 -126.62 113.91 -34.37
N VAL A 3 -127.54 113.85 -35.33
CA VAL A 3 -127.35 113.28 -36.67
C VAL A 3 -127.50 114.42 -37.67
N GLU A 4 -126.58 114.53 -38.63
CA GLU A 4 -126.87 115.13 -39.94
C GLU A 4 -125.85 114.71 -41.01
N ALA A 5 -126.26 114.79 -42.27
CA ALA A 5 -125.58 114.35 -43.49
C ALA A 5 -126.32 115.00 -44.70
N PRO A 6 -126.04 114.67 -45.97
CA PRO A 6 -124.79 114.28 -46.66
C PRO A 6 -124.44 115.29 -47.79
N ALA A 7 -123.45 114.99 -48.66
CA ALA A 7 -123.61 114.95 -50.14
C ALA A 7 -122.30 115.11 -50.97
N THR A 8 -121.95 114.04 -51.70
CA THR A 8 -121.39 114.00 -53.08
C THR A 8 -120.41 115.07 -53.60
N THR A 9 -119.16 114.65 -53.83
CA THR A 9 -118.43 114.87 -55.11
C THR A 9 -117.57 113.63 -55.41
N SER A 10 -117.45 113.25 -56.68
CA SER A 10 -116.78 112.00 -57.11
C SER A 10 -115.75 112.27 -58.21
N GLY A 11 -114.57 111.61 -58.13
CA GLY A 11 -113.56 111.62 -59.18
C GLY A 11 -112.12 111.59 -58.65
N GLU A 12 -111.68 112.69 -58.02
CA GLU A 12 -110.25 113.01 -57.88
C GLU A 12 -109.58 112.54 -56.57
N SER A 13 -110.34 112.03 -55.60
CA SER A 13 -109.79 111.59 -54.30
C SER A 13 -109.14 110.19 -54.35
N SER A 14 -109.38 109.39 -55.39
CA SER A 14 -108.89 108.00 -55.45
C SER A 14 -107.39 107.91 -55.77
N THR A 15 -106.92 108.68 -56.75
CA THR A 15 -105.50 108.72 -57.15
C THR A 15 -104.63 109.40 -56.09
N SER A 16 -105.13 110.46 -55.46
CA SER A 16 -104.46 111.13 -54.34
C SER A 16 -104.41 110.25 -53.08
N ALA A 17 -105.47 109.50 -52.77
CA ALA A 17 -105.44 108.50 -51.69
C ALA A 17 -104.48 107.33 -52.00
N LEU A 18 -104.39 106.87 -53.25
CA LEU A 18 -103.42 105.85 -53.66
C LEU A 18 -101.98 106.37 -53.59
N LEU A 19 -101.71 107.61 -53.98
CA LEU A 19 -100.40 108.25 -53.81
C LEU A 19 -100.03 108.42 -52.34
N ALA A 20 -100.96 108.86 -51.48
CA ALA A 20 -100.73 108.94 -50.04
C ALA A 20 -100.48 107.56 -49.42
N ARG A 21 -101.22 106.52 -49.84
CA ARG A 21 -101.02 105.14 -49.40
C ARG A 21 -99.68 104.58 -49.87
N ALA A 22 -99.27 104.87 -51.10
CA ALA A 22 -97.97 104.47 -51.66
C ALA A 22 -96.81 105.18 -50.97
N GLN A 23 -96.95 106.48 -50.68
CA GLN A 23 -95.98 107.24 -49.90
C GLN A 23 -95.87 106.69 -48.47
N GLN A 24 -97.00 106.44 -47.79
CA GLN A 24 -97.00 105.84 -46.46
C GLN A 24 -96.33 104.45 -46.43
N VAL A 25 -96.54 103.62 -47.45
CA VAL A 25 -95.86 102.32 -47.59
C VAL A 25 -94.38 102.49 -47.92
N ALA A 26 -93.99 103.49 -48.73
CA ALA A 26 -92.59 103.79 -49.00
C ALA A 26 -91.86 104.34 -47.76
N ASP A 27 -92.50 105.19 -46.97
CA ASP A 27 -91.99 105.73 -45.72
C ASP A 27 -91.89 104.63 -44.65
N GLN A 28 -92.86 103.71 -44.61
CA GLN A 28 -92.82 102.52 -43.75
C GLN A 28 -91.68 101.58 -44.16
N LEU A 29 -91.56 101.22 -45.44
CA LEU A 29 -90.45 100.40 -45.94
C LEU A 29 -89.08 101.08 -45.72
N GLN A 30 -89.01 102.41 -45.81
CA GLN A 30 -87.79 103.16 -45.50
C GLN A 30 -87.47 103.14 -44.00
N GLN A 31 -88.47 103.14 -43.12
CA GLN A 31 -88.29 102.99 -41.67
C GLN A 31 -87.89 101.56 -41.30
N GLU A 32 -88.55 100.55 -41.88
CA GLU A 32 -88.24 99.12 -41.69
C GLU A 32 -86.82 98.79 -42.19
N ALA A 33 -86.45 99.26 -43.39
CA ALA A 33 -85.10 99.08 -43.93
C ALA A 33 -84.02 99.84 -43.13
N ARG A 34 -84.34 101.00 -42.53
CA ARG A 34 -83.44 101.70 -41.59
C ARG A 34 -83.26 100.90 -40.30
N ALA A 35 -84.36 100.46 -39.67
CA ALA A 35 -84.32 99.67 -38.45
C ALA A 35 -83.60 98.32 -38.65
N GLU A 36 -83.75 97.69 -39.82
CA GLU A 36 -83.00 96.49 -40.17
C GLU A 36 -81.51 96.78 -40.44
N ALA A 37 -81.18 97.87 -41.13
CA ALA A 37 -79.79 98.28 -41.32
C ALA A 37 -79.10 98.65 -39.99
N GLU A 38 -79.82 99.29 -39.06
CA GLU A 38 -79.38 99.60 -37.70
C GLU A 38 -79.16 98.31 -36.88
N ARG A 39 -80.12 97.37 -36.93
CA ARG A 39 -79.98 96.03 -36.33
C ARG A 39 -78.76 95.29 -36.86
N LEU A 40 -78.62 95.15 -38.19
CA LEU A 40 -77.48 94.48 -38.81
C LEU A 40 -76.15 95.19 -38.50
N THR A 41 -76.16 96.52 -38.33
CA THR A 41 -74.97 97.27 -37.91
C THR A 41 -74.61 96.98 -36.45
N ALA A 42 -75.60 96.85 -35.56
CA ALA A 42 -75.40 96.45 -34.17
C ALA A 42 -74.91 95.00 -34.05
N ASP A 43 -75.53 94.06 -34.77
CA ASP A 43 -75.12 92.65 -34.81
C ASP A 43 -73.70 92.49 -35.36
N LEU A 44 -73.35 93.23 -36.43
CA LEU A 44 -71.98 93.28 -36.95
C LEU A 44 -70.99 93.95 -35.97
N ALA A 45 -71.42 94.87 -35.12
CA ALA A 45 -70.57 95.43 -34.07
C ALA A 45 -70.30 94.40 -32.95
N VAL A 46 -71.33 93.66 -32.51
CA VAL A 46 -71.21 92.57 -31.53
C VAL A 46 -70.30 91.45 -32.07
N LEU A 47 -70.53 90.98 -33.30
CA LEU A 47 -69.70 89.94 -33.93
C LEU A 47 -68.24 90.38 -34.12
N ARG A 48 -67.98 91.66 -34.46
CA ARG A 48 -66.62 92.20 -34.54
C ARG A 48 -65.93 92.26 -33.18
N GLU A 49 -66.68 92.54 -32.11
CA GLU A 49 -66.10 92.59 -30.76
C GLU A 49 -65.84 91.18 -30.21
N GLN A 50 -66.75 90.23 -30.43
CA GLN A 50 -66.52 88.81 -30.14
C GLN A 50 -65.30 88.26 -30.92
N ALA A 51 -65.15 88.62 -32.20
CA ALA A 51 -63.98 88.22 -32.98
C ALA A 51 -62.66 88.84 -32.48
N ARG A 52 -62.69 90.05 -31.90
CA ARG A 52 -61.53 90.64 -31.22
C ARG A 52 -61.19 89.93 -29.92
N GLN A 53 -62.20 89.58 -29.12
CA GLN A 53 -62.04 88.86 -27.85
C GLN A 53 -61.43 87.47 -28.08
N LEU A 54 -62.04 86.67 -28.98
CA LEU A 54 -61.50 85.35 -29.37
C LEU A 54 -60.09 85.44 -29.96
N LYS A 55 -59.76 86.50 -30.73
CA LYS A 55 -58.40 86.72 -31.21
C LYS A 55 -57.42 87.03 -30.07
N ALA A 56 -57.80 87.90 -29.12
CA ALA A 56 -56.97 88.25 -27.98
C ALA A 56 -56.78 87.07 -27.00
N GLU A 57 -57.77 86.18 -26.89
CA GLU A 57 -57.70 84.91 -26.15
C GLU A 57 -56.73 83.95 -26.86
N ALA A 58 -56.91 83.68 -28.14
CA ALA A 58 -55.98 82.83 -28.91
C ALA A 58 -54.53 83.37 -28.92
N GLU A 59 -54.34 84.69 -28.86
CA GLU A 59 -53.01 85.31 -28.71
C GLU A 59 -52.42 85.14 -27.30
N ARG A 60 -53.23 85.13 -26.24
CA ARG A 60 -52.80 84.79 -24.86
C ARG A 60 -52.45 83.31 -24.76
N ASP A 61 -53.33 82.43 -25.23
CA ASP A 61 -53.16 80.98 -25.17
C ASP A 61 -51.91 80.54 -25.94
N ARG A 62 -51.67 81.12 -27.13
CA ARG A 62 -50.44 80.89 -27.90
C ARG A 62 -49.19 81.40 -27.18
N ALA A 63 -49.27 82.53 -26.49
CA ALA A 63 -48.16 83.02 -25.67
C ALA A 63 -47.92 82.15 -24.44
N GLU A 64 -48.97 81.56 -23.85
CA GLU A 64 -48.88 80.64 -22.72
C GLU A 64 -48.30 79.28 -23.13
N ALA A 65 -48.81 78.66 -24.19
CA ALA A 65 -48.24 77.46 -24.77
C ALA A 65 -46.77 77.67 -25.19
N GLY A 66 -46.41 78.88 -25.65
CA GLY A 66 -45.03 79.28 -25.90
C GLY A 66 -44.17 79.27 -24.63
N ARG A 67 -44.62 79.91 -23.54
CA ARG A 67 -43.93 79.88 -22.23
C ARG A 67 -43.79 78.46 -21.70
N ALA A 68 -44.88 77.68 -21.69
CA ALA A 68 -44.90 76.32 -21.19
C ALA A 68 -43.96 75.40 -21.99
N ARG A 69 -43.91 75.54 -23.32
CA ARG A 69 -42.98 74.77 -24.15
C ARG A 69 -41.53 75.14 -23.87
N SER A 70 -41.18 76.42 -23.75
CA SER A 70 -39.81 76.82 -23.41
C SER A 70 -39.39 76.49 -21.98
N GLN A 71 -40.32 76.44 -21.04
CA GLN A 71 -40.06 75.87 -19.71
C GLN A 71 -39.80 74.35 -19.78
N ALA A 72 -40.58 73.61 -20.57
CA ALA A 72 -40.35 72.17 -20.78
C ALA A 72 -39.03 71.89 -21.52
N GLU A 73 -38.67 72.71 -22.53
CA GLU A 73 -37.38 72.67 -23.22
C GLU A 73 -36.21 72.89 -22.24
N GLN A 74 -36.34 73.84 -21.30
CA GLN A 74 -35.34 74.09 -20.25
C GLN A 74 -35.23 72.95 -19.23
N VAL A 75 -36.36 72.42 -18.75
CA VAL A 75 -36.38 71.29 -17.80
C VAL A 75 -35.78 70.03 -18.44
N LEU A 76 -36.08 69.76 -19.71
CA LEU A 76 -35.51 68.62 -20.44
C LEU A 76 -34.00 68.79 -20.68
N ALA A 77 -33.54 70.01 -20.97
CA ALA A 77 -32.11 70.30 -21.11
C ALA A 77 -31.36 70.07 -19.79
N GLY A 78 -31.85 70.65 -18.68
CA GLY A 78 -31.25 70.46 -17.35
C GLY A 78 -31.23 68.99 -16.92
N ALA A 79 -32.34 68.27 -17.07
CA ALA A 79 -32.40 66.83 -16.76
C ALA A 79 -31.45 65.99 -17.64
N SER A 80 -31.17 66.43 -18.88
CA SER A 80 -30.19 65.76 -19.76
C SER A 80 -28.75 66.03 -19.33
N GLU A 81 -28.45 67.23 -18.84
CA GLU A 81 -27.13 67.62 -18.31
C GLU A 81 -26.85 66.94 -16.96
N GLU A 82 -27.84 66.88 -16.06
CA GLU A 82 -27.79 66.11 -14.82
C GLU A 82 -27.58 64.61 -15.10
N ALA A 83 -28.34 64.02 -16.04
CA ALA A 83 -28.18 62.61 -16.41
C ALA A 83 -26.80 62.32 -17.03
N ALA A 84 -26.27 63.22 -17.87
CA ALA A 84 -24.92 63.09 -18.42
C ALA A 84 -23.85 63.15 -17.33
N THR A 85 -24.02 64.04 -16.35
CA THR A 85 -23.11 64.17 -15.19
C THR A 85 -23.14 62.90 -14.32
N ILE A 86 -24.32 62.39 -13.97
CA ILE A 86 -24.48 61.15 -13.19
C ILE A 86 -23.85 59.95 -13.93
N VAL A 87 -23.97 59.88 -15.25
CA VAL A 87 -23.32 58.81 -16.05
C VAL A 87 -21.80 58.95 -16.05
N LEU A 88 -21.24 60.16 -16.10
CA LEU A 88 -19.79 60.38 -16.01
C LEU A 88 -19.25 59.98 -14.63
N ASP A 89 -19.87 60.47 -13.55
CA ASP A 89 -19.49 60.16 -12.17
C ASP A 89 -19.57 58.66 -11.89
N ALA A 90 -20.61 57.98 -12.37
CA ALA A 90 -20.77 56.53 -12.23
C ALA A 90 -19.69 55.74 -12.98
N ASN A 91 -19.26 56.21 -14.16
CA ASN A 91 -18.15 55.58 -14.90
C ASN A 91 -16.80 55.82 -14.22
N GLU A 92 -16.54 56.99 -13.63
CA GLU A 92 -15.33 57.23 -12.86
C GLU A 92 -15.28 56.36 -11.60
N GLN A 93 -16.39 56.27 -10.85
CA GLN A 93 -16.51 55.40 -9.68
C GLN A 93 -16.34 53.91 -10.05
N ALA A 94 -16.96 53.45 -11.13
CA ALA A 94 -16.75 52.09 -11.64
C ALA A 94 -15.28 51.83 -12.01
N GLY A 95 -14.63 52.78 -12.68
CA GLY A 95 -13.21 52.70 -13.02
C GLY A 95 -12.29 52.69 -11.79
N LEU A 96 -12.62 53.44 -10.73
CA LEU A 96 -11.90 53.40 -9.45
C LEU A 96 -12.06 52.05 -8.74
N LEU A 97 -13.29 51.51 -8.71
CA LEU A 97 -13.57 50.19 -8.14
C LEU A 97 -12.87 49.07 -8.90
N MET A 98 -12.85 49.12 -10.24
CA MET A 98 -12.12 48.15 -11.06
C MET A 98 -10.62 48.17 -10.76
N ARG A 99 -9.98 49.35 -10.77
CA ARG A 99 -8.54 49.47 -10.43
C ARG A 99 -8.22 49.00 -9.01
N SER A 100 -9.12 49.25 -8.06
CA SER A 100 -8.99 48.76 -6.68
C SER A 100 -9.07 47.23 -6.61
N ALA A 101 -10.03 46.61 -7.31
CA ALA A 101 -10.18 45.17 -7.37
C ALA A 101 -9.04 44.47 -8.14
N GLU A 102 -8.50 45.11 -9.18
CA GLU A 102 -7.30 44.64 -9.90
C GLU A 102 -6.07 44.65 -8.99
N GLY A 103 -5.85 45.72 -8.22
CA GLY A 103 -4.78 45.81 -7.24
C GLY A 103 -4.90 44.74 -6.14
N ALA A 104 -6.09 44.61 -5.53
CA ALA A 104 -6.35 43.60 -4.49
C ALA A 104 -6.15 42.16 -5.00
N ARG A 105 -6.59 41.86 -6.23
CA ARG A 105 -6.34 40.57 -6.90
C ARG A 105 -4.85 40.31 -7.06
N ASP A 106 -4.08 41.30 -7.52
CA ASP A 106 -2.66 41.10 -7.81
C ASP A 106 -1.82 41.01 -6.52
N GLU A 107 -2.23 41.68 -5.43
CA GLU A 107 -1.71 41.48 -4.08
C GLU A 107 -2.02 40.06 -3.55
N GLU A 108 -3.27 39.58 -3.68
CA GLU A 108 -3.68 38.23 -3.27
C GLU A 108 -2.94 37.13 -4.06
N VAL A 109 -2.80 37.31 -5.38
CA VAL A 109 -2.03 36.40 -6.25
C VAL A 109 -0.53 36.43 -5.92
N ALA A 110 0.03 37.57 -5.54
CA ALA A 110 1.42 37.66 -5.09
C ALA A 110 1.62 36.97 -3.72
N ALA A 111 0.69 37.16 -2.78
CA ALA A 111 0.71 36.50 -1.48
C ALA A 111 0.62 34.97 -1.61
N ALA A 112 -0.37 34.46 -2.37
CA ALA A 112 -0.55 33.03 -2.61
C ALA A 112 0.65 32.37 -3.33
N ARG A 113 1.35 33.11 -4.21
CA ARG A 113 2.61 32.64 -4.81
C ARG A 113 3.73 32.54 -3.77
N SER A 114 3.89 33.57 -2.93
CA SER A 114 4.90 33.59 -1.87
C SER A 114 4.68 32.46 -0.85
N GLU A 115 3.43 32.21 -0.43
CA GLU A 115 3.06 31.09 0.43
C GLU A 115 3.34 29.74 -0.25
N GLY A 116 2.97 29.59 -1.53
CA GLY A 116 3.28 28.41 -2.33
C GLY A 116 4.78 28.13 -2.49
N ASP A 117 5.61 29.16 -2.59
CA ASP A 117 7.07 29.03 -2.62
C ASP A 117 7.64 28.64 -1.24
N GLN A 118 7.14 29.22 -0.15
CA GLN A 118 7.54 28.85 1.22
C GLN A 118 7.16 27.39 1.56
N LEU A 119 5.95 26.97 1.18
CA LEU A 119 5.49 25.58 1.35
C LEU A 119 6.35 24.61 0.52
N ARG A 120 6.72 24.97 -0.73
CA ARG A 120 7.62 24.15 -1.57
C ARG A 120 9.04 24.07 -1.00
N ALA A 121 9.58 25.15 -0.46
CA ALA A 121 10.89 25.16 0.19
C ALA A 121 10.88 24.26 1.44
N SER A 122 9.93 24.47 2.36
CA SER A 122 9.78 23.69 3.58
C SER A 122 9.58 22.19 3.31
N ALA A 123 8.74 21.83 2.32
CA ALA A 123 8.56 20.44 1.91
C ALA A 123 9.84 19.82 1.32
N THR A 124 10.65 20.60 0.60
CA THR A 124 11.92 20.14 0.02
C THR A 124 12.99 19.94 1.10
N GLU A 125 13.06 20.82 2.10
CA GLU A 125 13.92 20.69 3.27
C GLU A 125 13.54 19.46 4.10
N ALA A 126 12.25 19.32 4.46
CA ALA A 126 11.74 18.17 5.21
C ALA A 126 11.99 16.84 4.47
N ALA A 127 11.73 16.79 3.16
CA ALA A 127 12.01 15.62 2.33
C ALA A 127 13.52 15.32 2.21
N THR A 128 14.40 16.29 2.44
CA THR A 128 15.86 16.11 2.43
C THR A 128 16.38 15.66 3.78
N ALA A 129 15.88 16.23 4.88
CA ALA A 129 16.13 15.77 6.24
C ALA A 129 15.71 14.31 6.42
N LEU A 130 14.48 13.94 6.04
CA LEU A 130 13.97 12.57 6.13
C LEU A 130 14.80 11.57 5.30
N ARG A 131 15.35 11.99 4.14
CA ARG A 131 16.27 11.16 3.35
C ARG A 131 17.63 10.98 4.04
N SER A 132 18.12 12.00 4.73
CA SER A 132 19.36 11.92 5.51
C SER A 132 19.19 11.02 6.74
N GLU A 133 18.09 11.17 7.48
CA GLU A 133 17.72 10.32 8.63
C GLU A 133 17.53 8.86 8.21
N ALA A 134 16.76 8.58 7.15
CA ALA A 134 16.57 7.23 6.63
C ALA A 134 17.88 6.61 6.13
N GLN A 135 18.82 7.39 5.61
CA GLN A 135 20.14 6.89 5.22
C GLN A 135 21.01 6.59 6.46
N GLN A 136 21.04 7.47 7.46
CA GLN A 136 21.74 7.24 8.73
C GLN A 136 21.22 6.00 9.47
N LEU A 137 19.89 5.80 9.52
CA LEU A 137 19.28 4.60 10.10
C LEU A 137 19.66 3.32 9.32
N ARG A 138 19.74 3.38 7.99
CA ARG A 138 20.19 2.25 7.16
C ARG A 138 21.67 1.94 7.35
N ASP A 139 22.52 2.95 7.46
CA ASP A 139 23.96 2.78 7.64
C ASP A 139 24.27 2.30 9.07
N ALA A 140 23.53 2.77 10.07
CA ALA A 140 23.58 2.26 11.44
C ALA A 140 23.13 0.79 11.51
N ALA A 141 21.96 0.45 10.95
CA ALA A 141 21.47 -0.94 10.92
C ALA A 141 22.37 -1.87 10.09
N ALA A 142 23.04 -1.36 9.05
CA ALA A 142 24.04 -2.13 8.29
C ALA A 142 25.34 -2.33 9.08
N ALA A 143 25.79 -1.34 9.84
CA ALA A 143 26.94 -1.47 10.74
C ALA A 143 26.63 -2.39 11.93
N GLU A 144 25.43 -2.34 12.48
CA GLU A 144 24.91 -3.25 13.51
C GLU A 144 24.80 -4.68 12.96
N ALA A 145 24.15 -4.89 11.81
CA ALA A 145 24.09 -6.21 11.17
C ALA A 145 25.48 -6.75 10.79
N ALA A 146 26.40 -5.90 10.35
CA ALA A 146 27.79 -6.29 10.14
C ALA A 146 28.49 -6.64 11.46
N SER A 147 28.24 -5.90 12.55
CA SER A 147 28.73 -6.19 13.89
C SER A 147 28.03 -7.38 14.55
N LEU A 148 26.84 -7.79 14.07
CA LEU A 148 26.11 -9.00 14.47
C LEU A 148 26.49 -10.21 13.62
N VAL A 149 27.26 -10.03 12.53
CA VAL A 149 27.74 -11.11 11.64
C VAL A 149 29.26 -11.28 11.71
N ALA A 150 30.01 -10.21 11.97
CA ALA A 150 31.33 -10.25 12.62
C ALA A 150 31.21 -10.39 14.16
N ALA A 151 29.97 -10.41 14.65
CA ALA A 151 29.58 -11.19 15.81
C ALA A 151 28.55 -12.32 15.49
N ALA A 152 28.53 -12.89 14.28
CA ALA A 152 28.08 -14.28 14.02
C ALA A 152 28.91 -15.10 12.96
N ARG A 153 30.06 -15.69 13.37
CA ARG A 153 30.74 -16.94 12.89
C ARG A 153 31.95 -17.49 13.71
N ALA A 154 32.55 -16.77 14.68
CA ALA A 154 33.66 -17.23 15.55
C ALA A 154 33.42 -17.53 17.04
N GLU A 155 32.26 -17.32 17.68
CA GLU A 155 31.89 -18.23 18.79
C GLU A 155 31.68 -19.64 18.24
N ALA A 156 31.26 -19.77 16.97
CA ALA A 156 31.28 -21.04 16.25
C ALA A 156 32.73 -21.50 15.94
N GLU A 157 33.65 -20.64 15.48
CA GLU A 157 35.09 -20.96 15.37
C GLU A 157 35.72 -21.33 16.72
N ALA A 158 35.44 -20.59 17.80
CA ALA A 158 35.93 -20.88 19.15
C ALA A 158 35.31 -22.18 19.71
N THR A 159 34.03 -22.44 19.42
CA THR A 159 33.35 -23.70 19.74
C THR A 159 33.91 -24.85 18.92
N MET A 160 34.23 -24.65 17.64
CA MET A 160 34.89 -25.65 16.78
C MET A 160 36.31 -25.92 17.25
N SER A 161 37.06 -24.89 17.64
CA SER A 161 38.40 -25.00 18.21
C SER A 161 38.36 -25.76 19.54
N ALA A 162 37.49 -25.36 20.49
CA ALA A 162 37.30 -26.06 21.75
C ALA A 162 36.79 -27.51 21.58
N ALA A 163 35.91 -27.75 20.60
CA ALA A 163 35.47 -29.11 20.25
C ALA A 163 36.60 -29.94 19.64
N GLN A 164 37.49 -29.34 18.84
CA GLN A 164 38.62 -30.03 18.22
C GLN A 164 39.75 -30.28 19.24
N GLU A 165 40.01 -29.37 20.18
CA GLU A 165 40.86 -29.61 21.35
C GLU A 165 40.29 -30.75 22.21
N SER A 166 38.99 -30.71 22.49
CA SER A 166 38.30 -31.75 23.28
C SER A 166 38.36 -33.11 22.59
N ALA A 167 38.10 -33.18 21.28
CA ALA A 167 38.22 -34.40 20.49
C ALA A 167 39.66 -34.94 20.48
N THR A 168 40.66 -34.06 20.31
CA THR A 168 42.08 -34.43 20.37
C THR A 168 42.45 -35.00 21.74
N ARG A 169 41.98 -34.37 22.82
CA ARG A 169 42.17 -34.82 24.19
C ARG A 169 41.55 -36.19 24.44
N ILE A 170 40.30 -36.40 24.01
CA ILE A 170 39.59 -37.68 24.12
C ILE A 170 40.33 -38.78 23.33
N VAL A 171 40.86 -38.47 22.15
CA VAL A 171 41.64 -39.43 21.35
C VAL A 171 42.94 -39.83 22.06
N GLU A 172 43.70 -38.89 22.63
CA GLU A 172 44.95 -39.22 23.33
C GLU A 172 44.71 -39.84 24.73
N GLU A 173 43.63 -39.50 25.44
CA GLU A 173 43.19 -40.19 26.65
C GLU A 173 42.77 -41.64 26.35
N ALA A 174 42.01 -41.86 25.27
CA ALA A 174 41.62 -43.19 24.80
C ALA A 174 42.85 -44.01 24.34
N ARG A 175 43.78 -43.39 23.61
CA ARG A 175 45.05 -44.00 23.19
C ARG A 175 45.90 -44.42 24.38
N THR A 176 46.10 -43.52 25.35
CA THR A 176 46.87 -43.78 26.57
C THR A 176 46.22 -44.87 27.41
N THR A 177 44.88 -44.94 27.44
CA THR A 177 44.13 -45.99 28.14
C THR A 177 44.21 -47.32 27.41
N GLY A 178 44.10 -47.34 26.09
CA GLY A 178 44.30 -48.52 25.25
C GLY A 178 45.71 -49.10 25.39
N GLN A 179 46.74 -48.25 25.39
CA GLN A 179 48.12 -48.68 25.62
C GLN A 179 48.28 -49.31 27.01
N ARG A 180 47.78 -48.67 28.08
CA ARG A 180 47.79 -49.25 29.44
C ARG A 180 47.10 -50.63 29.52
N HIS A 181 46.02 -50.85 28.76
CA HIS A 181 45.38 -52.16 28.69
C HIS A 181 46.20 -53.19 27.91
N LEU A 182 46.87 -52.80 26.81
CA LEU A 182 47.78 -53.67 26.06
C LEU A 182 49.01 -54.06 26.90
N ASP A 183 49.59 -53.11 27.64
CA ASP A 183 50.74 -53.34 28.51
C ASP A 183 50.38 -54.31 29.65
N SER A 184 49.22 -54.10 30.32
CA SER A 184 48.70 -55.01 31.36
C SER A 184 48.47 -56.42 30.81
N ALA A 185 47.73 -56.53 29.70
CA ALA A 185 47.44 -57.83 29.08
C ALA A 185 48.71 -58.55 28.61
N THR A 186 49.74 -57.81 28.18
CA THR A 186 51.04 -58.38 27.82
C THR A 186 51.77 -58.92 29.06
N ALA A 187 51.85 -58.14 30.14
CA ALA A 187 52.47 -58.56 31.40
C ALA A 187 51.74 -59.75 32.05
N GLU A 188 50.41 -59.77 32.01
CA GLU A 188 49.58 -60.89 32.46
C GLU A 188 49.86 -62.15 31.61
N ALA A 189 49.95 -62.00 30.29
CA ALA A 189 50.29 -63.10 29.38
C ALA A 189 51.74 -63.59 29.53
N GLU A 190 52.68 -62.75 29.97
CA GLU A 190 54.06 -63.14 30.29
C GLU A 190 54.13 -63.89 31.63
N SER A 191 53.50 -63.35 32.67
CA SER A 191 53.36 -64.01 33.98
C SER A 191 52.68 -65.39 33.88
N LEU A 192 51.63 -65.52 33.06
CA LEU A 192 50.98 -66.80 32.80
C LEU A 192 51.88 -67.77 32.04
N ARG A 193 52.69 -67.30 31.07
CA ARG A 193 53.67 -68.12 30.35
C ARG A 193 54.81 -68.60 31.26
N GLU A 194 55.32 -67.73 32.14
CA GLU A 194 56.35 -68.10 33.12
C GLU A 194 55.82 -69.10 34.16
N SER A 195 54.60 -68.88 34.67
CA SER A 195 53.92 -69.80 35.58
C SER A 195 53.69 -71.17 34.94
N ALA A 196 53.19 -71.22 33.71
CA ALA A 196 52.99 -72.46 32.96
C ALA A 196 54.31 -73.16 32.61
N SER A 197 55.38 -72.42 32.31
CA SER A 197 56.72 -72.95 32.10
C SER A 197 57.29 -73.59 33.37
N THR A 198 57.10 -72.93 34.51
CA THR A 198 57.55 -73.38 35.83
C THR A 198 56.83 -74.66 36.26
N GLU A 199 55.50 -74.70 36.16
CA GLU A 199 54.75 -75.92 36.49
C GLU A 199 55.01 -77.04 35.47
N SER A 200 55.27 -76.72 34.19
CA SER A 200 55.72 -77.69 33.18
C SER A 200 57.13 -78.24 33.45
N ALA A 201 58.05 -77.45 34.02
CA ALA A 201 59.33 -77.95 34.52
C ALA A 201 59.10 -78.89 35.72
N ARG A 202 58.33 -78.44 36.72
CA ARG A 202 57.99 -79.23 37.91
C ARG A 202 57.33 -80.57 37.58
N MET A 203 56.34 -80.59 36.68
CA MET A 203 55.69 -81.82 36.23
C MET A 203 56.66 -82.77 35.52
N ARG A 204 57.66 -82.26 34.78
CA ARG A 204 58.71 -83.09 34.16
C ARG A 204 59.70 -83.62 35.19
N ASP A 205 60.08 -82.82 36.19
CA ASP A 205 60.97 -83.26 37.27
C ASP A 205 60.29 -84.30 38.16
N GLU A 206 59.00 -84.10 38.48
CA GLU A 206 58.21 -85.08 39.23
C GLU A 206 57.98 -86.36 38.43
N ALA A 207 57.61 -86.27 37.15
CA ALA A 207 57.51 -87.45 36.29
C ALA A 207 58.85 -88.17 36.11
N GLY A 208 59.97 -87.44 36.10
CA GLY A 208 61.32 -87.98 36.11
C GLY A 208 61.63 -88.74 37.41
N ALA A 209 61.31 -88.14 38.57
CA ALA A 209 61.47 -88.77 39.87
C ALA A 209 60.57 -90.01 40.03
N GLN A 210 59.30 -89.94 39.62
CA GLN A 210 58.37 -91.07 39.59
C GLN A 210 58.87 -92.17 38.63
N SER A 211 59.42 -91.81 37.46
CA SER A 211 59.98 -92.78 36.52
C SER A 211 61.26 -93.45 37.05
N GLU A 212 62.10 -92.74 37.80
CA GLU A 212 63.31 -93.30 38.40
C GLU A 212 63.00 -94.11 39.67
N GLU A 213 61.97 -93.74 40.43
CA GLU A 213 61.41 -94.57 41.50
C GLU A 213 60.77 -95.85 40.91
N LEU A 214 60.00 -95.73 39.83
CA LEU A 214 59.44 -96.87 39.12
C LEU A 214 60.54 -97.78 38.56
N ARG A 215 61.64 -97.22 38.05
CA ARG A 215 62.82 -98.01 37.65
C ARG A 215 63.50 -98.68 38.83
N ARG A 216 63.69 -97.99 39.96
CA ARG A 216 64.38 -98.56 41.13
C ARG A 216 63.53 -99.65 41.80
N THR A 217 62.23 -99.43 41.94
CA THR A 217 61.27 -100.43 42.40
C THR A 217 61.14 -101.58 41.41
N THR A 218 61.05 -101.33 40.10
CA THR A 218 61.05 -102.39 39.08
C THR A 218 62.38 -103.13 39.01
N ALA A 219 63.52 -102.50 39.29
CA ALA A 219 64.82 -103.18 39.37
C ALA A 219 64.95 -104.01 40.64
N ALA A 220 64.46 -103.50 41.79
CA ALA A 220 64.41 -104.26 43.04
C ALA A 220 63.34 -105.36 43.01
N GLU A 221 62.27 -105.20 42.23
CA GLU A 221 61.27 -106.23 41.94
C GLU A 221 61.84 -107.24 40.94
N ALA A 222 62.51 -106.81 39.87
CA ALA A 222 63.19 -107.71 38.93
C ALA A 222 64.33 -108.48 39.62
N GLU A 223 65.02 -107.90 40.61
CA GLU A 223 66.01 -108.63 41.40
C GLU A 223 65.34 -109.53 42.45
N ARG A 224 64.25 -109.10 43.11
CA ARG A 224 63.43 -110.02 43.94
C ARG A 224 62.76 -111.13 43.12
N VAL A 225 62.47 -110.90 41.84
CA VAL A 225 61.96 -111.88 40.88
C VAL A 225 63.10 -112.69 40.26
N ARG A 226 64.36 -112.24 40.21
CA ARG A 226 65.52 -113.10 39.95
C ARG A 226 65.87 -113.97 41.14
N GLN A 227 65.83 -113.41 42.35
CA GLN A 227 66.01 -114.11 43.61
C GLN A 227 64.90 -115.16 43.73
N SER A 228 63.64 -114.74 43.66
CA SER A 228 62.49 -115.65 43.65
C SER A 228 62.46 -116.56 42.44
N ALA A 229 62.94 -116.21 41.24
CA ALA A 229 63.04 -117.16 40.13
C ALA A 229 64.29 -118.05 40.20
N ALA A 230 65.27 -117.76 41.05
CA ALA A 230 66.33 -118.70 41.42
C ALA A 230 65.82 -119.65 42.51
N ASP A 231 65.13 -119.12 43.51
CA ASP A 231 64.44 -119.87 44.57
C ASP A 231 63.25 -120.67 44.02
N THR A 232 62.64 -120.25 42.91
CA THR A 232 61.60 -120.97 42.14
C THR A 232 62.17 -121.68 40.91
N LEU A 233 63.42 -121.48 40.50
CA LEU A 233 64.15 -122.50 39.72
C LEU A 233 64.76 -123.58 40.61
N ALA A 234 64.82 -123.38 41.92
CA ALA A 234 65.02 -124.42 42.92
C ALA A 234 63.66 -125.07 43.28
N ALA A 235 62.66 -124.26 43.65
CA ALA A 235 61.35 -124.77 44.06
C ALA A 235 60.52 -125.31 42.89
N ALA A 236 60.58 -124.80 41.66
CA ALA A 236 59.98 -125.46 40.49
C ALA A 236 60.88 -126.51 39.83
N ARG A 237 62.15 -126.67 40.27
CA ARG A 237 62.81 -127.98 40.14
C ARG A 237 62.23 -129.02 41.10
N ALA A 238 61.63 -128.59 42.21
CA ALA A 238 60.89 -129.43 43.16
C ALA A 238 59.34 -129.39 43.00
N GLU A 239 58.81 -128.53 42.11
CA GLU A 239 57.36 -128.31 41.91
C GLU A 239 56.95 -128.52 40.45
N SER A 240 57.87 -128.50 39.48
CA SER A 240 57.67 -129.27 38.25
C SER A 240 57.64 -130.79 38.53
N GLU A 241 58.05 -131.21 39.72
CA GLU A 241 57.85 -132.56 40.27
C GLU A 241 56.43 -132.75 40.88
N GLU A 242 55.63 -131.68 41.05
CA GLU A 242 54.42 -131.65 41.91
C GLU A 242 53.17 -131.02 41.23
N GLN A 243 53.29 -129.88 40.53
CA GLN A 243 52.22 -129.23 39.75
C GLN A 243 51.99 -129.84 38.36
N LEU A 244 52.61 -130.98 38.10
CA LEU A 244 52.11 -131.97 37.14
C LEU A 244 50.72 -132.54 37.54
N ARG A 245 50.14 -132.13 38.68
CA ARG A 245 48.85 -132.61 39.22
C ARG A 245 47.58 -131.89 38.72
N GLN A 246 47.40 -130.57 38.92
CA GLN A 246 46.07 -129.88 38.95
C GLN A 246 46.18 -128.42 38.41
N ALA A 247 45.33 -127.77 37.58
CA ALA A 247 43.86 -127.70 37.34
C ALA A 247 43.12 -126.53 38.10
N ALA A 248 41.99 -125.88 37.68
CA ALA A 248 41.40 -125.61 36.34
C ALA A 248 40.16 -124.60 36.19
N GLU A 249 39.43 -124.04 37.20
CA GLU A 249 37.97 -123.66 37.01
C GLU A 249 37.29 -122.37 37.71
N GLN A 250 36.15 -121.80 37.16
CA GLN A 250 34.97 -120.96 37.70
C GLN A 250 34.86 -119.35 37.76
N THR A 251 33.68 -118.65 37.51
CA THR A 251 33.41 -117.12 37.47
C THR A 251 31.91 -116.51 37.55
N GLU A 252 31.67 -115.14 37.65
CA GLU A 252 30.63 -114.21 36.92
C GLU A 252 29.36 -113.39 37.57
N TRP A 253 29.03 -112.03 37.29
CA TRP A 253 27.69 -111.16 37.24
C TRP A 253 27.62 -109.49 37.31
N ALA A 254 26.48 -108.67 37.03
CA ALA A 254 26.30 -107.10 37.11
C ALA A 254 24.86 -106.29 36.89
N THR A 255 24.58 -104.94 37.25
CA THR A 255 23.28 -104.02 37.05
C THR A 255 23.27 -102.37 37.22
N GLN A 256 22.28 -101.44 36.77
CA GLN A 256 21.98 -99.90 37.12
C GLN A 256 20.86 -98.96 36.34
N THR A 257 20.23 -97.76 36.82
CA THR A 257 19.67 -96.44 36.10
C THR A 257 18.41 -95.50 36.64
N VAL A 258 18.16 -94.13 36.29
CA VAL A 258 16.85 -93.19 36.19
C VAL A 258 16.77 -91.60 36.65
N ALA A 259 15.96 -90.58 36.07
CA ALA A 259 15.59 -89.11 36.56
C ALA A 259 14.56 -88.08 35.77
N SER A 260 13.99 -86.87 36.26
CA SER A 260 13.34 -85.58 35.55
C SER A 260 12.40 -84.44 36.30
N VAL A 261 12.07 -83.14 35.80
CA VAL A 261 11.13 -82.00 36.39
C VAL A 261 10.66 -80.64 35.54
N LEU A 262 9.83 -79.58 36.02
CA LEU A 262 9.17 -78.28 35.37
C LEU A 262 8.86 -76.97 36.32
N ALA A 263 8.19 -75.71 36.19
CA ALA A 263 7.30 -74.73 35.33
C ALA A 263 7.08 -73.15 35.83
N GLY A 264 6.21 -72.17 35.29
CA GLY A 264 5.97 -70.66 35.71
C GLY A 264 4.83 -69.61 35.09
N ALA A 265 4.63 -68.26 35.49
CA ALA A 265 3.55 -67.15 35.12
C ALA A 265 3.88 -65.55 35.39
N GLU A 266 3.18 -64.31 35.33
CA GLU A 266 1.84 -63.55 35.02
C GLU A 266 1.82 -61.88 34.88
N ALA A 267 0.71 -60.99 34.91
CA ALA A 267 0.63 -59.45 34.49
C ALA A 267 -0.47 -58.31 35.04
N GLU A 268 -0.62 -56.99 34.52
CA GLU A 268 -1.39 -55.70 35.02
C GLU A 268 -2.25 -54.71 34.00
N ALA A 269 -2.77 -53.45 34.32
CA ALA A 269 -3.88 -52.61 33.63
C ALA A 269 -3.93 -51.00 33.62
N ASP A 270 -4.83 -50.29 32.82
CA ASP A 270 -5.28 -48.83 32.93
C ASP A 270 -6.58 -48.38 32.12
N ALA A 271 -7.17 -47.20 32.45
CA ALA A 271 -7.91 -46.19 31.62
C ALA A 271 -9.45 -46.18 31.34
N ILE A 272 -10.21 -45.27 32.00
CA ILE A 272 -11.50 -44.65 31.54
C ILE A 272 -11.44 -43.13 31.80
N ARG A 273 -11.86 -42.25 30.85
CA ARG A 273 -11.68 -40.78 31.01
C ARG A 273 -12.76 -39.76 30.55
N LYS A 274 -13.51 -39.84 29.43
CA LYS A 274 -14.38 -38.72 28.94
C LYS A 274 -15.60 -39.11 28.04
N ALA A 275 -16.78 -38.48 28.24
CA ALA A 275 -17.84 -38.20 27.23
C ALA A 275 -19.05 -37.41 27.82
N ALA A 276 -19.59 -36.37 27.13
CA ALA A 276 -20.89 -35.70 27.44
C ALA A 276 -21.35 -34.69 26.36
N HIS A 277 -22.66 -34.64 26.02
CA HIS A 277 -23.40 -33.50 25.40
C HIS A 277 -24.87 -33.90 25.08
N ALA A 278 -25.89 -33.17 25.56
CA ALA A 278 -27.30 -33.23 25.06
C ALA A 278 -28.22 -32.14 25.67
N GLU A 279 -28.91 -31.31 24.88
CA GLU A 279 -30.08 -30.52 25.33
C GLU A 279 -30.93 -29.89 24.18
N ALA A 280 -32.14 -29.40 24.51
CA ALA A 280 -33.07 -28.51 23.78
C ALA A 280 -33.90 -29.00 22.54
N THR A 281 -35.23 -29.17 22.67
CA THR A 281 -36.18 -29.16 21.50
C THR A 281 -37.70 -28.89 21.74
N THR A 282 -38.22 -28.56 22.94
CA THR A 282 -39.63 -28.91 23.29
C THR A 282 -40.66 -27.77 23.56
N HIS A 283 -40.38 -26.48 23.35
CA HIS A 283 -41.29 -25.41 23.87
C HIS A 283 -42.29 -24.75 22.87
N ILE A 284 -42.17 -24.95 21.56
CA ILE A 284 -42.73 -24.00 20.55
C ILE A 284 -44.25 -24.17 20.20
N ARG A 285 -44.95 -25.24 20.62
CA ARG A 285 -46.24 -25.62 19.99
C ARG A 285 -47.53 -24.98 20.55
N ASP A 286 -47.58 -24.51 21.79
CA ASP A 286 -48.87 -24.31 22.48
C ASP A 286 -49.58 -22.96 22.24
N VAL A 287 -48.88 -21.93 21.76
CA VAL A 287 -49.40 -20.54 21.75
C VAL A 287 -50.56 -20.32 20.74
N ARG A 288 -50.58 -21.05 19.62
CA ARG A 288 -51.38 -20.68 18.43
C ARG A 288 -52.90 -20.78 18.58
N ARG A 289 -53.43 -21.58 19.51
CA ARG A 289 -54.85 -22.00 19.51
C ARG A 289 -55.85 -21.03 20.18
N ARG A 290 -55.41 -19.92 20.80
CA ARG A 290 -56.27 -19.10 21.70
C ARG A 290 -56.92 -17.84 21.10
N LEU A 291 -56.77 -17.54 19.82
CA LEU A 291 -57.13 -16.22 19.25
C LEU A 291 -58.45 -16.11 18.47
N GLU A 292 -59.07 -17.22 18.04
CA GLU A 292 -60.12 -17.16 17.00
C GLU A 292 -61.57 -16.96 17.54
N ASP A 293 -61.89 -17.41 18.76
CA ASP A 293 -63.28 -17.56 19.22
C ASP A 293 -63.95 -16.27 19.78
N VAL A 294 -63.18 -15.21 19.99
CA VAL A 294 -63.68 -13.92 20.56
C VAL A 294 -64.43 -13.09 19.51
N ILE A 295 -64.17 -13.32 18.22
CA ILE A 295 -64.47 -12.38 17.13
C ILE A 295 -65.98 -12.30 16.80
N ALA A 296 -66.72 -13.40 16.93
CA ALA A 296 -68.07 -13.53 16.35
C ALA A 296 -69.22 -12.88 17.14
N ARG A 297 -69.06 -12.58 18.44
CA ARG A 297 -70.18 -12.19 19.32
C ARG A 297 -70.44 -10.69 19.42
N VAL A 298 -69.58 -9.86 18.85
CA VAL A 298 -69.72 -8.39 18.83
C VAL A 298 -70.66 -7.94 17.69
N SER A 299 -70.82 -8.77 16.65
CA SER A 299 -71.36 -8.38 15.36
C SER A 299 -72.86 -8.02 15.35
N GLU A 300 -73.69 -8.70 16.13
CA GLU A 300 -75.15 -8.68 15.93
C GLU A 300 -75.85 -7.52 16.67
N ARG A 301 -75.41 -7.18 17.89
CA ARG A 301 -76.02 -6.10 18.70
C ARG A 301 -75.91 -4.72 18.04
N MET A 302 -74.94 -4.54 17.13
CA MET A 302 -74.76 -3.31 16.37
C MET A 302 -75.90 -3.02 15.37
N ALA A 303 -76.71 -4.02 14.99
CA ALA A 303 -77.64 -3.88 13.87
C ALA A 303 -78.90 -3.02 14.13
N ALA A 304 -79.31 -2.86 15.40
CA ALA A 304 -80.64 -2.29 15.73
C ALA A 304 -80.63 -0.79 16.03
N GLU A 305 -79.68 -0.28 16.83
CA GLU A 305 -79.52 1.16 17.11
C GLU A 305 -79.23 1.96 15.83
N VAL A 306 -78.63 1.29 14.83
CA VAL A 306 -78.38 1.77 13.47
C VAL A 306 -79.66 2.09 12.68
N ALA A 307 -80.85 1.67 13.11
CA ALA A 307 -82.10 1.94 12.39
C ALA A 307 -82.69 3.34 12.66
N ASP A 308 -83.04 3.68 13.92
CA ASP A 308 -83.66 4.98 14.26
C ASP A 308 -82.71 6.17 14.04
N ALA A 309 -81.40 5.92 14.14
CA ALA A 309 -80.36 6.89 13.81
C ALA A 309 -80.41 7.32 12.33
N ARG A 310 -80.91 6.49 11.40
CA ARG A 310 -80.97 6.83 9.96
C ARG A 310 -82.00 7.92 9.67
N GLN A 311 -83.22 7.82 10.19
CA GLN A 311 -84.27 8.76 9.79
C GLN A 311 -83.96 10.20 10.20
N ARG A 312 -83.37 10.39 11.39
CA ARG A 312 -82.93 11.73 11.85
C ARG A 312 -81.68 12.20 11.12
N ALA A 313 -80.84 11.27 10.67
CA ALA A 313 -79.72 11.59 9.78
C ALA A 313 -80.21 11.99 8.38
N GLU A 314 -81.33 11.45 7.86
CA GLU A 314 -81.90 11.82 6.55
C GLU A 314 -82.41 13.26 6.53
N ASP A 315 -83.18 13.70 7.55
CA ASP A 315 -83.68 15.09 7.62
C ASP A 315 -82.53 16.10 7.80
N ILE A 316 -81.56 15.78 8.68
CA ILE A 316 -80.34 16.57 8.85
C ILE A 316 -79.52 16.56 7.54
N ALA A 317 -79.45 15.44 6.83
CA ALA A 317 -78.76 15.32 5.56
C ALA A 317 -79.44 16.12 4.43
N GLN A 318 -80.77 16.34 4.43
CA GLN A 318 -81.38 17.23 3.44
C GLN A 318 -81.03 18.70 3.65
N ILE A 319 -81.10 19.19 4.90
CA ILE A 319 -80.71 20.57 5.22
C ILE A 319 -79.20 20.75 5.01
N ALA A 320 -78.40 19.77 5.44
CA ALA A 320 -76.97 19.75 5.19
C ALA A 320 -76.64 19.62 3.70
N ALA A 321 -77.43 18.92 2.86
CA ALA A 321 -77.19 18.81 1.42
C ALA A 321 -77.50 20.09 0.65
N LEU A 322 -78.43 20.92 1.11
CA LEU A 322 -78.66 22.25 0.52
C LEU A 322 -77.52 23.21 0.88
N ALA A 323 -77.15 23.28 2.17
CA ALA A 323 -76.01 24.09 2.61
C ALA A 323 -74.69 23.59 1.99
N ALA A 324 -74.49 22.27 1.91
CA ALA A 324 -73.36 21.66 1.21
C ALA A 324 -73.43 21.92 -0.29
N GLY A 325 -74.59 21.96 -0.94
CA GLY A 325 -74.70 22.30 -2.36
C GLY A 325 -74.25 23.72 -2.68
N GLU A 326 -74.58 24.68 -1.82
CA GLU A 326 -74.10 26.07 -1.92
C GLU A 326 -72.60 26.15 -1.62
N MET A 327 -72.14 25.58 -0.49
CA MET A 327 -70.73 25.53 -0.12
C MET A 327 -69.87 24.72 -1.11
N GLU A 328 -70.42 23.69 -1.77
CA GLU A 328 -69.77 22.95 -2.84
C GLU A 328 -69.69 23.77 -4.11
N SER A 329 -70.64 24.67 -4.40
CA SER A 329 -70.55 25.56 -5.55
C SER A 329 -69.51 26.67 -5.32
N GLU A 330 -69.47 27.24 -4.11
CA GLU A 330 -68.44 28.21 -3.72
C GLU A 330 -67.06 27.55 -3.62
N ALA A 331 -66.95 26.39 -2.97
CA ALA A 331 -65.71 25.63 -2.91
C ALA A 331 -65.27 25.11 -4.28
N ARG A 332 -66.19 24.72 -5.19
CA ARG A 332 -65.86 24.36 -6.57
C ARG A 332 -65.33 25.56 -7.33
N THR A 333 -65.98 26.72 -7.24
CA THR A 333 -65.49 27.96 -7.88
C THR A 333 -64.10 28.34 -7.35
N THR A 334 -63.92 28.27 -6.02
CA THR A 334 -62.63 28.53 -5.35
C THR A 334 -61.57 27.50 -5.74
N ARG A 335 -61.94 26.22 -5.89
CA ARG A 335 -61.05 25.14 -6.30
C ARG A 335 -60.69 25.23 -7.78
N GLU A 336 -61.62 25.60 -8.66
CA GLU A 336 -61.36 25.85 -10.08
C GLU A 336 -60.43 27.06 -10.28
N GLN A 337 -60.59 28.12 -9.47
CA GLN A 337 -59.66 29.25 -9.44
C GLN A 337 -58.28 28.86 -8.90
N ALA A 338 -58.22 28.10 -7.80
CA ALA A 338 -56.97 27.60 -7.21
C ALA A 338 -56.28 26.55 -8.10
N GLU A 339 -57.03 25.72 -8.83
CA GLU A 339 -56.53 24.78 -9.84
C GLU A 339 -55.96 25.53 -11.04
N ALA A 340 -56.64 26.56 -11.55
CA ALA A 340 -56.13 27.40 -12.64
C ALA A 340 -54.88 28.20 -12.21
N GLU A 341 -54.85 28.73 -10.99
CA GLU A 341 -53.67 29.40 -10.44
C GLU A 341 -52.53 28.43 -10.17
N ALA A 342 -52.79 27.24 -9.61
CA ALA A 342 -51.78 26.21 -9.42
C ALA A 342 -51.23 25.71 -10.76
N VAL A 343 -52.06 25.49 -11.78
CA VAL A 343 -51.62 25.12 -13.13
C VAL A 343 -50.74 26.21 -13.74
N ARG A 344 -51.08 27.49 -13.56
CA ARG A 344 -50.22 28.62 -13.97
C ARG A 344 -48.89 28.62 -13.24
N ILE A 345 -48.88 28.53 -11.91
CA ILE A 345 -47.66 28.53 -11.10
C ILE A 345 -46.77 27.31 -11.43
N ILE A 346 -47.37 26.13 -11.66
CA ILE A 346 -46.66 24.93 -12.09
C ILE A 346 -46.10 25.12 -13.51
N ALA A 347 -46.84 25.72 -14.43
CA ALA A 347 -46.34 26.03 -15.77
C ALA A 347 -45.17 27.01 -15.70
N ASP A 348 -45.32 28.17 -15.06
CA ASP A 348 -44.28 29.19 -14.91
C ASP A 348 -43.01 28.63 -14.23
N ALA A 349 -43.17 27.82 -13.17
CA ALA A 349 -42.05 27.16 -12.49
C ALA A 349 -41.41 26.04 -13.30
N THR A 350 -42.17 25.33 -14.16
CA THR A 350 -41.62 24.35 -15.10
C THR A 350 -40.83 25.07 -16.20
N ASP A 351 -41.38 26.15 -16.75
CA ASP A 351 -40.74 27.05 -17.73
C ASP A 351 -39.42 27.62 -17.19
N GLU A 352 -39.37 28.05 -15.93
CA GLU A 352 -38.13 28.51 -15.28
C GLU A 352 -37.15 27.35 -15.01
N SER A 353 -37.66 26.20 -14.55
CA SER A 353 -36.86 24.99 -14.28
C SER A 353 -36.20 24.45 -15.54
N GLU A 354 -36.94 24.29 -16.65
CA GLU A 354 -36.41 23.86 -17.94
C GLU A 354 -35.34 24.83 -18.45
N ARG A 355 -35.62 26.14 -18.41
CA ARG A 355 -34.61 27.17 -18.75
C ARG A 355 -33.40 27.14 -17.81
N ALA A 356 -33.55 26.71 -16.56
CA ALA A 356 -32.43 26.55 -15.62
C ALA A 356 -31.62 25.28 -15.94
N VAL A 357 -32.28 24.17 -16.24
CA VAL A 357 -31.66 22.93 -16.72
C VAL A 357 -30.88 23.19 -18.00
N GLU A 358 -31.46 23.84 -19.02
CA GLU A 358 -30.75 24.21 -20.26
C GLU A 358 -29.50 25.07 -20.02
N ARG A 359 -29.51 25.95 -19.00
CA ARG A 359 -28.34 26.77 -18.62
C ARG A 359 -27.27 25.92 -17.94
N LEU A 360 -27.68 24.98 -17.09
CA LEU A 360 -26.77 24.06 -16.40
C LEU A 360 -26.19 23.01 -17.34
N GLU A 361 -26.97 22.46 -18.27
CA GLU A 361 -26.53 21.51 -19.28
C GLU A 361 -25.56 22.14 -20.29
N ARG A 362 -25.80 23.39 -20.74
CA ARG A 362 -24.81 24.13 -21.55
C ARG A 362 -23.50 24.34 -20.80
N ARG A 363 -23.55 24.87 -19.58
CA ARG A 363 -22.35 25.03 -18.73
C ARG A 363 -21.64 23.70 -18.46
N ARG A 364 -22.39 22.61 -18.32
CA ARG A 364 -21.85 21.26 -18.14
C ARG A 364 -21.17 20.77 -19.42
N ALA A 365 -21.77 20.93 -20.59
CA ALA A 365 -21.17 20.57 -21.87
C ALA A 365 -19.91 21.39 -22.19
N GLU A 366 -19.93 22.69 -21.89
CA GLU A 366 -18.77 23.59 -21.94
C GLU A 366 -17.64 23.10 -21.02
N ALA A 367 -17.96 22.75 -19.77
CA ALA A 367 -16.99 22.24 -18.79
C ALA A 367 -16.46 20.83 -19.15
N GLU A 368 -17.31 19.92 -19.63
CA GLU A 368 -16.91 18.59 -20.08
C GLU A 368 -16.02 18.66 -21.33
N SER A 369 -16.33 19.57 -22.26
CA SER A 369 -15.50 19.87 -23.44
C SER A 369 -14.15 20.48 -23.03
N GLY A 370 -14.14 21.47 -22.13
CA GLY A 370 -12.91 22.04 -21.59
C GLY A 370 -12.05 21.00 -20.87
N ALA A 371 -12.66 20.16 -20.03
CA ALA A 371 -11.98 19.07 -19.35
C ALA A 371 -11.51 17.96 -20.30
N ALA A 372 -12.19 17.73 -21.44
CA ALA A 372 -11.72 16.83 -22.49
C ALA A 372 -10.49 17.40 -23.21
N SER A 373 -10.51 18.68 -23.59
CA SER A 373 -9.38 19.38 -24.20
C SER A 373 -8.15 19.41 -23.28
N LEU A 374 -8.33 19.71 -21.99
CA LEU A 374 -7.24 19.67 -21.01
C LEU A 374 -6.67 18.25 -20.83
N ARG A 375 -7.52 17.21 -20.80
CA ARG A 375 -7.06 15.81 -20.75
C ARG A 375 -6.29 15.40 -22.00
N ALA A 376 -6.70 15.87 -23.18
CA ALA A 376 -5.97 15.63 -24.43
C ALA A 376 -4.58 16.28 -24.43
N LEU A 377 -4.49 17.56 -24.06
CA LEU A 377 -3.23 18.28 -23.94
C LEU A 377 -2.28 17.65 -22.91
N VAL A 378 -2.79 17.27 -21.73
CA VAL A 378 -1.99 16.59 -20.70
C VAL A 378 -1.55 15.19 -21.14
N ALA A 379 -2.39 14.46 -21.88
CA ALA A 379 -2.00 13.17 -22.45
C ALA A 379 -0.89 13.32 -23.50
N GLU A 380 -0.99 14.30 -24.39
CA GLU A 380 0.03 14.61 -25.38
C GLU A 380 1.36 15.00 -24.70
N GLU A 381 1.32 15.92 -23.74
CA GLU A 381 2.48 16.34 -22.93
C GLU A 381 3.15 15.15 -22.23
N VAL A 382 2.37 14.28 -21.59
CA VAL A 382 2.88 13.06 -20.94
C VAL A 382 3.46 12.06 -21.95
N THR A 383 2.91 11.95 -23.17
CA THR A 383 3.54 11.12 -24.21
C THR A 383 4.84 11.71 -24.73
N ARG A 384 4.94 13.04 -24.87
CA ARG A 384 6.16 13.74 -25.31
C ARG A 384 7.27 13.57 -24.27
N ALA A 385 7.00 13.92 -23.01
CA ALA A 385 7.94 13.77 -21.90
C ALA A 385 8.39 12.31 -21.70
N ARG A 386 7.52 11.32 -21.94
CA ARG A 386 7.90 9.89 -21.92
C ARG A 386 8.79 9.47 -23.09
N ALA A 387 8.63 10.09 -24.27
CA ALA A 387 9.49 9.84 -25.42
C ALA A 387 10.88 10.49 -25.22
N GLU A 388 10.90 11.75 -24.76
CA GLU A 388 12.12 12.49 -24.41
C GLU A 388 12.92 11.74 -23.34
N ALA A 389 12.30 11.39 -22.21
CA ALA A 389 12.94 10.61 -21.16
C ALA A 389 13.27 9.16 -21.56
N ALA A 390 12.74 8.63 -22.66
CA ALA A 390 13.18 7.35 -23.23
C ALA A 390 14.43 7.49 -24.11
N GLU A 391 14.53 8.60 -24.84
CA GLU A 391 15.66 8.95 -25.70
C GLU A 391 16.88 9.40 -24.88
N GLU A 392 16.70 10.17 -23.81
CA GLU A 392 17.77 10.47 -22.83
C GLU A 392 18.35 9.18 -22.22
N ARG A 393 17.48 8.25 -21.81
CA ARG A 393 17.90 6.93 -21.30
C ARG A 393 18.52 6.03 -22.37
N ARG A 394 18.33 6.31 -23.67
CA ARG A 394 19.06 5.65 -24.75
C ARG A 394 20.48 6.21 -24.83
N ARG A 395 20.62 7.53 -24.93
CA ARG A 395 21.92 8.23 -25.03
C ARG A 395 22.82 7.93 -23.84
N ALA A 396 22.31 8.04 -22.62
CA ALA A 396 23.06 7.68 -21.41
C ALA A 396 23.52 6.21 -21.37
N ARG A 397 22.84 5.29 -22.08
CA ARG A 397 23.29 3.90 -22.24
C ARG A 397 24.35 3.75 -23.31
N GLU A 398 24.24 4.49 -24.42
CA GLU A 398 25.23 4.50 -25.50
C GLU A 398 26.54 5.15 -25.05
N GLU A 399 26.47 6.23 -24.28
CA GLU A 399 27.58 6.87 -23.57
C GLU A 399 28.23 5.91 -22.55
N ALA A 400 27.43 5.28 -21.66
CA ALA A 400 27.96 4.33 -20.69
C ALA A 400 28.59 3.08 -21.34
N LEU A 401 28.04 2.57 -22.45
CA LEU A 401 28.64 1.49 -23.24
C LEU A 401 29.95 1.92 -23.89
N THR A 402 30.05 3.17 -24.34
CA THR A 402 31.28 3.75 -24.90
C THR A 402 32.38 3.81 -23.83
N HIS A 403 32.10 4.39 -22.65
CA HIS A 403 33.06 4.44 -21.55
C HIS A 403 33.48 3.05 -21.02
N VAL A 404 32.58 2.06 -21.03
CA VAL A 404 32.93 0.66 -20.71
C VAL A 404 33.80 0.01 -21.79
N ALA A 405 33.67 0.40 -23.06
CA ALA A 405 34.55 -0.06 -24.14
C ALA A 405 35.93 0.62 -24.06
N GLU A 406 35.98 1.93 -23.81
CA GLU A 406 37.19 2.71 -23.60
C GLU A 406 38.02 2.16 -22.42
N GLY A 407 37.42 2.05 -21.23
CA GLY A 407 38.11 1.53 -20.05
C GLY A 407 38.54 0.05 -20.17
N ARG A 408 37.90 -0.74 -21.04
CA ARG A 408 38.39 -2.10 -21.39
C ARG A 408 39.63 -2.04 -22.29
N ALA A 409 39.61 -1.19 -23.31
CA ALA A 409 40.75 -1.01 -24.21
C ALA A 409 41.98 -0.46 -23.45
N GLU A 410 41.78 0.49 -22.53
CA GLU A 410 42.83 0.98 -21.62
C GLU A 410 43.35 -0.13 -20.70
N ALA A 411 42.47 -0.93 -20.09
CA ALA A 411 42.89 -2.04 -19.24
C ALA A 411 43.68 -3.13 -20.01
N ASP A 412 43.34 -3.39 -21.27
CA ASP A 412 44.09 -4.33 -22.12
C ASP A 412 45.44 -3.75 -22.60
N GLN A 413 45.51 -2.46 -22.91
CA GLN A 413 46.78 -1.76 -23.14
C GLN A 413 47.70 -1.77 -21.90
N LEU A 414 47.13 -1.61 -20.70
CA LEU A 414 47.85 -1.69 -19.44
C LEU A 414 48.35 -3.13 -19.15
N ARG A 415 47.54 -4.15 -19.44
CA ARG A 415 47.96 -5.57 -19.35
C ARG A 415 49.10 -5.89 -20.31
N GLU A 416 49.02 -5.41 -21.56
CA GLU A 416 50.02 -5.71 -22.57
C GLU A 416 51.34 -4.97 -22.31
N SER A 417 51.30 -3.70 -21.92
CA SER A 417 52.50 -2.97 -21.48
C SER A 417 53.13 -3.58 -20.21
N ALA A 418 52.31 -4.09 -19.27
CA ALA A 418 52.82 -4.83 -18.12
C ALA A 418 53.46 -6.18 -18.50
N ARG A 419 52.91 -6.92 -19.49
CA ARG A 419 53.54 -8.13 -20.04
C ARG A 419 54.90 -7.81 -20.66
N LEU A 420 54.96 -6.81 -21.55
CA LEU A 420 56.19 -6.39 -22.21
C LEU A 420 57.26 -5.93 -21.20
N ALA A 421 56.85 -5.25 -20.13
CA ALA A 421 57.75 -4.89 -19.02
C ALA A 421 58.27 -6.12 -18.25
N LEU A 422 57.43 -7.12 -18.00
CA LEU A 422 57.82 -8.37 -17.33
C LEU A 422 58.71 -9.25 -18.21
N GLU A 423 58.46 -9.33 -19.52
CA GLU A 423 59.31 -10.03 -20.48
C GLU A 423 60.68 -9.37 -20.60
N ARG A 424 60.70 -8.02 -20.67
CA ARG A 424 61.94 -7.25 -20.62
C ARG A 424 62.73 -7.50 -19.32
N ALA A 425 62.08 -7.42 -18.16
CA ALA A 425 62.72 -7.69 -16.88
C ALA A 425 63.26 -9.13 -16.79
N ARG A 426 62.54 -10.12 -17.34
CA ARG A 426 63.01 -11.51 -17.45
C ARG A 426 64.23 -11.65 -18.37
N ALA A 427 64.25 -10.95 -19.50
CA ALA A 427 65.40 -10.93 -20.41
C ALA A 427 66.63 -10.27 -19.76
N GLU A 428 66.44 -9.14 -19.06
CA GLU A 428 67.49 -8.46 -18.31
C GLU A 428 68.02 -9.33 -17.15
N VAL A 429 67.15 -10.04 -16.41
CA VAL A 429 67.56 -11.04 -15.39
C VAL A 429 68.29 -12.23 -16.00
N ALA A 430 67.85 -12.77 -17.13
CA ALA A 430 68.53 -13.86 -17.82
C ALA A 430 69.92 -13.43 -18.34
N GLN A 431 70.05 -12.19 -18.81
CA GLN A 431 71.33 -11.60 -19.20
C GLN A 431 72.27 -11.45 -17.99
N LEU A 432 71.76 -10.97 -16.85
CA LEU A 432 72.52 -10.87 -15.59
C LEU A 432 72.92 -12.25 -15.03
N GLN A 433 72.08 -13.27 -15.18
CA GLN A 433 72.42 -14.65 -14.83
C GLN A 433 73.52 -15.20 -15.74
N ALA A 434 73.42 -15.01 -17.05
CA ALA A 434 74.48 -15.41 -17.99
C ALA A 434 75.81 -14.68 -17.73
N GLN A 435 75.77 -13.39 -17.35
CA GLN A 435 76.97 -12.65 -16.91
C GLN A 435 77.53 -13.21 -15.60
N ARG A 436 76.69 -13.46 -14.58
CA ARG A 436 77.09 -14.08 -13.31
C ARG A 436 77.74 -15.44 -13.53
N ASP A 437 77.15 -16.27 -14.39
CA ASP A 437 77.60 -17.64 -14.63
C ASP A 437 78.87 -17.67 -15.49
N GLY A 438 79.04 -16.69 -16.40
CA GLY A 438 80.32 -16.41 -17.05
C GLY A 438 81.41 -16.01 -16.05
N ILE A 439 81.14 -15.04 -15.17
CA ILE A 439 82.05 -14.62 -14.10
C ILE A 439 82.38 -15.79 -13.15
N ALA A 440 81.41 -16.63 -12.82
CA ALA A 440 81.61 -17.81 -11.98
C ALA A 440 82.45 -18.90 -12.68
N ALA A 441 82.26 -19.10 -14.00
CA ALA A 441 83.08 -19.99 -14.79
C ALA A 441 84.53 -19.47 -14.92
N GLU A 442 84.70 -18.16 -15.16
CA GLU A 442 86.01 -17.52 -15.13
C GLU A 442 86.67 -17.68 -13.76
N LEU A 443 86.00 -17.32 -12.65
CA LEU A 443 86.52 -17.46 -11.30
C LEU A 443 86.84 -18.92 -10.93
N GLY A 444 86.04 -19.88 -11.39
CA GLY A 444 86.33 -21.31 -11.27
C GLY A 444 87.57 -21.72 -12.07
N GLN A 445 87.80 -21.12 -13.23
CA GLN A 445 88.99 -21.34 -14.04
C GLN A 445 90.25 -20.68 -13.42
N TRP A 446 90.14 -19.48 -12.86
CA TRP A 446 91.19 -18.87 -12.02
C TRP A 446 91.46 -19.73 -10.77
N SER A 447 90.43 -20.25 -10.11
CA SER A 447 90.57 -21.14 -8.94
C SER A 447 91.27 -22.45 -9.30
N GLY A 448 90.89 -23.09 -10.40
CA GLY A 448 91.55 -24.30 -10.89
C GLY A 448 93.00 -24.07 -11.35
N VAL A 449 93.32 -22.86 -11.84
CA VAL A 449 94.71 -22.44 -12.12
C VAL A 449 95.50 -22.19 -10.83
N ILE A 450 94.87 -21.65 -9.78
CA ILE A 450 95.50 -21.51 -8.46
C ILE A 450 95.74 -22.89 -7.83
N GLU A 451 94.77 -23.81 -7.92
CA GLU A 451 94.87 -25.18 -7.40
C GLU A 451 95.93 -26.00 -8.17
N ALA A 452 96.03 -25.82 -9.50
CA ALA A 452 97.10 -26.38 -10.34
C ALA A 452 98.49 -25.72 -10.12
N LEU A 453 98.57 -24.62 -9.37
CA LEU A 453 99.82 -23.98 -8.95
C LEU A 453 100.12 -24.19 -7.45
N SER A 454 99.20 -24.76 -6.67
CA SER A 454 99.44 -25.19 -5.30
C SER A 454 100.03 -26.60 -5.26
N VAL A 455 101.21 -26.74 -4.65
CA VAL A 455 101.87 -28.04 -4.42
C VAL A 455 101.09 -28.83 -3.36
N PRO A 456 100.80 -30.12 -3.57
CA PRO A 456 100.15 -30.95 -2.55
C PRO A 456 101.13 -31.33 -1.43
N GLU A 457 100.87 -30.90 -0.20
CA GLU A 457 101.54 -31.38 1.01
C GLU A 457 100.51 -31.63 2.13
N LEU A 458 100.89 -32.39 3.16
CA LEU A 458 100.00 -33.30 3.89
C LEU A 458 98.83 -32.69 4.71
N GLU A 459 97.72 -33.42 4.65
CA GLU A 459 96.85 -33.85 5.77
C GLU A 459 96.70 -32.99 7.05
N ALA A 460 95.43 -32.60 7.28
CA ALA A 460 94.64 -32.86 8.50
C ALA A 460 94.57 -31.86 9.67
N GLN A 461 93.47 -32.06 10.41
CA GLN A 461 93.10 -31.64 11.77
C GLN A 461 92.26 -30.36 12.00
N ALA A 462 91.27 -30.56 12.90
CA ALA A 462 90.64 -29.59 13.82
C ALA A 462 89.85 -28.41 13.21
N ARG A 463 88.51 -28.39 13.25
CA ARG A 463 87.55 -28.29 14.40
C ARG A 463 87.16 -26.83 14.74
N ALA A 464 85.89 -26.67 15.14
CA ALA A 464 85.31 -25.61 15.98
C ALA A 464 85.02 -24.20 15.37
N ALA A 465 83.87 -24.10 14.70
CA ALA A 465 82.88 -23.01 14.82
C ALA A 465 81.48 -23.67 14.57
N GLN A 466 80.41 -23.48 15.37
CA GLN A 466 79.67 -22.25 15.68
C GLN A 466 79.07 -21.61 14.42
N THR A 467 77.75 -21.38 14.27
CA THR A 467 76.58 -21.65 15.15
C THR A 467 75.29 -21.58 14.30
N ALA A 468 74.18 -22.18 14.74
CA ALA A 468 72.84 -21.85 14.21
C ALA A 468 72.39 -20.45 14.70
N PRO A 469 71.44 -19.78 14.03
CA PRO A 469 70.01 -20.09 14.29
C PRO A 469 69.09 -20.03 13.04
N GLU A 470 67.79 -20.11 13.32
CA GLU A 470 66.64 -20.31 12.42
C GLU A 470 66.26 -19.09 11.54
N PRO A 471 65.47 -19.31 10.47
CA PRO A 471 64.61 -18.29 9.89
C PRO A 471 63.21 -18.29 10.56
N HIS A 472 62.86 -17.23 11.28
CA HIS A 472 61.46 -17.00 11.69
C HIS A 472 60.61 -16.45 10.52
N PRO A 473 59.40 -16.99 10.27
CA PRO A 473 58.29 -16.28 9.65
C PRO A 473 57.41 -15.65 10.74
N PHE A 474 57.08 -14.36 10.61
CA PHE A 474 56.32 -13.62 11.62
C PHE A 474 54.81 -13.59 11.28
N ALA A 475 54.03 -14.35 12.05
CA ALA A 475 52.62 -14.07 12.37
C ALA A 475 51.64 -13.99 11.15
N PRO A 476 50.36 -13.55 11.30
CA PRO A 476 49.33 -14.55 11.54
C PRO A 476 48.07 -14.42 10.64
N GLU A 477 47.34 -15.52 10.49
CA GLU A 477 45.91 -15.46 10.16
C GLU A 477 45.10 -15.47 11.46
N PHE A 478 44.10 -14.59 11.55
CA PHE A 478 43.13 -14.56 12.64
C PHE A 478 41.76 -14.28 12.03
N GLN A 479 40.90 -15.30 12.01
CA GLN A 479 39.46 -15.07 11.94
C GLN A 479 38.97 -14.75 13.36
N PRO A 480 38.14 -13.70 13.48
CA PRO A 480 37.12 -13.61 14.51
C PRO A 480 35.78 -13.22 13.90
N ASP A 481 34.68 -13.54 14.57
CA ASP A 481 33.34 -13.41 14.00
C ASP A 481 32.10 -13.70 14.91
N GLN A 482 32.01 -14.34 16.11
CA GLN A 482 30.78 -14.34 17.00
C GLN A 482 31.06 -13.71 18.39
N GLU A 483 30.11 -13.22 19.22
CA GLU A 483 28.66 -13.56 19.35
C GLU A 483 27.65 -12.39 19.37
N THR A 484 26.45 -12.67 18.86
CA THR A 484 25.27 -11.81 18.68
C THR A 484 24.81 -11.14 19.98
N PRO A 485 23.94 -10.13 19.85
CA PRO A 485 22.67 -10.28 20.59
C PRO A 485 21.40 -10.16 19.74
N ASP A 486 20.45 -11.07 20.00
CA ASP A 486 19.01 -10.76 20.07
C ASP A 486 18.71 -10.27 21.51
N ALA A 487 18.24 -9.02 21.70
CA ALA A 487 17.48 -8.54 22.89
C ALA A 487 17.07 -7.05 22.79
#